data_AF-A0A2T4V6L9-F1
#
_entry.id   AF-A0A2T4V6L9-F1
#
_cell.length_a   1.000
_cell.length_b   1.000
_cell.length_c   1.000
_cell.angle_alpha   90.00
_cell.angle_beta   90.00
_cell.angle_gamma   90.00
#
_symmetry.space_group_name_H-M   'P 1'
#
loop_
_entity.id
_entity.type
_entity.pdbx_description
1 polymer ?
#
loop_
_entity_poly.entity_id
_entity_poly.type
_entity_poly.pdbx_seq_one_letter_code
_entity_poly.pdbx_strand_id
1 'polypeptide(L)'
;MRLFLPQTQLEEWALEDKADVKDGVLVVTGEEGVYPVTPAVHIVQLVTGEDANGLVSKVKTEDQLKTLGAEQMADSVLLGDTAYEVVPGYLAEVPVSPSDAASAEGKPGSETDLLAAFLLNKMG
;
A
#
# COMPACT_ATOMS: atom_id res chain seq x y z
N MET A 1 10.57 0.72 1.80
CA MET A 1 9.25 1.10 1.23
C MET A 1 8.16 0.51 2.12
N ARG A 2 6.98 1.13 2.21
CA ARG A 2 5.84 0.56 2.93
C ARG A 2 4.78 0.13 1.91
N LEU A 3 4.36 -1.12 1.99
CA LEU A 3 3.37 -1.71 1.11
C LEU A 3 2.17 -2.15 1.93
N PHE A 4 0.97 -1.75 1.52
CA PHE A 4 -0.26 -2.27 2.11
C PHE A 4 -0.72 -3.50 1.32
N LEU A 5 -1.05 -4.56 2.06
CA LEU A 5 -1.48 -5.85 1.54
C LEU A 5 -2.88 -6.13 2.09
N PRO A 6 -3.94 -6.08 1.25
CA PRO A 6 -5.28 -6.46 1.65
C PRO A 6 -5.31 -7.90 2.16
N GLN A 7 -6.11 -8.17 3.19
CA GLN A 7 -6.25 -9.52 3.74
C GLN A 7 -6.71 -10.52 2.68
N THR A 8 -7.68 -10.15 1.84
CA THR A 8 -8.18 -11.00 0.74
C THR A 8 -7.09 -11.35 -0.27
N GLN A 9 -6.15 -10.43 -0.53
CA GLN A 9 -5.03 -10.67 -1.42
C GLN A 9 -4.01 -11.65 -0.84
N LEU A 10 -3.77 -11.57 0.48
CA LEU A 10 -2.92 -12.51 1.19
C LEU A 10 -3.53 -13.91 1.22
N GLU A 11 -4.84 -14.00 1.43
CA GLU A 11 -5.57 -15.27 1.38
C GLU A 11 -5.44 -15.94 0.01
N GLU A 12 -5.55 -15.16 -1.08
CA GLU A 12 -5.32 -15.65 -2.44
C GLU A 12 -3.87 -16.13 -2.63
N TRP A 13 -2.88 -15.37 -2.20
CA TRP A 13 -1.48 -15.78 -2.32
C TRP A 13 -1.14 -17.02 -1.48
N ALA A 14 -1.75 -17.17 -0.31
CA ALA A 14 -1.60 -18.36 0.51
C ALA A 14 -2.23 -19.58 -0.15
N LEU A 15 -3.41 -19.41 -0.79
CA LEU A 15 -4.07 -20.47 -1.55
C LEU A 15 -3.25 -20.91 -2.78
N GLU A 16 -2.54 -19.97 -3.40
CA GLU A 16 -1.68 -20.22 -4.56
C GLU A 16 -0.24 -20.64 -4.19
N ASP A 17 0.04 -20.91 -2.91
CA ASP A 17 1.38 -21.22 -2.38
C ASP A 17 2.44 -20.15 -2.74
N LYS A 18 2.05 -18.90 -3.00
CA LYS A 18 2.95 -17.80 -3.38
C LYS A 18 3.54 -17.08 -2.19
N ALA A 19 2.74 -16.80 -1.17
CA ALA A 19 3.18 -16.10 0.03
C ALA A 19 2.16 -16.32 1.16
N ASP A 20 2.63 -16.24 2.41
CA ASP A 20 1.79 -16.41 3.59
C ASP A 20 2.28 -15.52 4.74
N VAL A 21 1.37 -15.09 5.61
CA VAL A 21 1.70 -14.32 6.82
C VAL A 21 1.71 -15.26 8.01
N LYS A 22 2.89 -15.45 8.60
CA LYS A 22 3.10 -16.31 9.77
C LYS A 22 3.75 -15.50 10.87
N ASP A 23 3.21 -15.55 12.08
CA ASP A 23 3.82 -14.93 13.27
C ASP A 23 4.19 -13.44 13.10
N GLY A 24 3.39 -12.67 12.35
CA GLY A 24 3.65 -11.24 12.10
C GLY A 24 4.75 -10.96 11.08
N VAL A 25 5.14 -11.96 10.28
CA VAL A 25 6.03 -11.80 9.13
C VAL A 25 5.40 -12.37 7.86
N LEU A 26 5.55 -11.65 6.75
CA LEU A 26 5.25 -12.14 5.42
C LEU A 26 6.41 -13.00 4.93
N VAL A 27 6.09 -14.23 4.55
CA VAL A 27 6.99 -15.21 3.97
C VAL A 27 6.60 -15.41 2.52
N VAL A 28 7.53 -15.15 1.59
CA VAL A 28 7.29 -15.31 0.15
C VAL A 28 7.93 -16.62 -0.32
N THR A 29 7.14 -17.46 -1.00
CA THR A 29 7.62 -18.75 -1.51
C THR A 29 8.64 -18.53 -2.62
N GLY A 30 9.81 -19.16 -2.48
CA GLY A 30 10.90 -19.05 -3.46
C GLY A 30 11.89 -17.91 -3.21
N GLU A 31 11.65 -17.07 -2.20
CA GLU A 31 12.61 -16.07 -1.72
C GLU A 31 12.96 -16.33 -0.24
N GLU A 32 14.21 -16.07 0.15
CA GLU A 32 14.63 -16.09 1.57
C GLU A 32 14.25 -14.78 2.31
N GLY A 33 13.26 -14.04 1.79
CA GLY A 33 12.80 -12.78 2.33
C GLY A 33 11.75 -12.97 3.41
N VAL A 34 12.04 -12.50 4.62
CA VAL A 34 11.08 -12.38 5.72
C VAL A 34 10.82 -10.91 5.96
N TYR A 35 9.58 -10.48 5.72
CA TYR A 35 9.20 -9.06 5.80
C TYR A 35 8.30 -8.84 7.02
N PRO A 36 8.67 -8.00 7.99
CA PRO A 36 7.81 -7.69 9.12
C PRO A 36 6.53 -7.01 8.64
N VAL A 37 5.40 -7.46 9.16
CA VAL A 37 4.09 -6.90 8.86
C VAL A 37 3.38 -6.41 10.11
N THR A 38 2.57 -5.37 9.97
CA THR A 38 1.75 -4.82 11.07
C THR A 38 0.29 -4.78 10.63
N PRO A 39 -0.67 -5.24 11.46
CA PRO A 39 -2.10 -5.10 11.19
C PRO A 39 -2.49 -3.64 10.89
N ALA A 40 -3.17 -3.44 9.78
CA ALA A 40 -3.58 -2.12 9.32
C ALA A 40 -4.85 -2.20 8.50
N VAL A 41 -5.52 -1.06 8.36
CA VAL A 41 -6.68 -0.93 7.49
C VAL A 41 -6.46 0.18 6.47
N HIS A 42 -6.95 -0.03 5.27
CA HIS A 42 -7.05 0.99 4.24
C HIS A 42 -8.46 1.57 4.24
N ILE A 43 -8.57 2.87 4.48
CA ILE A 43 -9.84 3.57 4.56
C ILE A 43 -10.29 3.90 3.15
N VAL A 44 -11.35 3.24 2.67
CA VAL A 44 -11.79 3.31 1.27
C VAL A 44 -12.68 4.53 1.07
N GLN A 45 -13.69 4.69 1.93
CA GLN A 45 -14.65 5.78 1.80
C GLN A 45 -15.30 6.15 3.13
N LEU A 46 -15.86 7.35 3.16
CA LEU A 46 -16.71 7.85 4.25
C LEU A 46 -18.13 7.33 4.04
N VAL A 47 -18.68 6.64 5.04
CA VAL A 47 -20.05 6.11 5.03
C VAL A 47 -21.01 7.14 5.65
N THR A 48 -20.62 7.71 6.79
CA THR A 48 -21.45 8.66 7.54
C THR A 48 -20.60 9.68 8.29
N GLY A 49 -21.07 10.91 8.41
CA GLY A 49 -20.38 11.99 9.13
C GLY A 49 -19.55 12.89 8.22
N GLU A 50 -18.40 13.37 8.71
CA GLU A 50 -17.48 14.25 7.98
C GLU A 50 -16.03 13.75 8.14
N ASP A 51 -15.25 13.77 7.06
CA ASP A 51 -13.83 13.41 7.09
C ASP A 51 -12.95 14.56 7.63
N ALA A 52 -13.16 14.93 8.89
CA ALA A 52 -12.44 16.02 9.54
C ALA A 52 -10.92 15.78 9.64
N ASN A 53 -10.49 14.51 9.57
CA ASN A 53 -9.09 14.10 9.73
C ASN A 53 -8.41 13.73 8.40
N GLY A 54 -9.12 13.81 7.25
CA GLY A 54 -8.56 13.47 5.94
C GLY A 54 -8.09 12.02 5.85
N LEU A 55 -8.88 11.11 6.43
CA LEU A 55 -8.56 9.69 6.59
C LEU A 55 -8.90 8.87 5.35
N VAL A 56 -9.80 9.34 4.49
CA VAL A 56 -10.14 8.63 3.25
C VAL A 56 -8.89 8.46 2.38
N SER A 57 -8.74 7.26 1.81
CA SER A 57 -7.56 6.82 1.04
C SER A 57 -6.25 6.77 1.84
N LYS A 58 -6.32 6.73 3.18
CA LYS A 58 -5.15 6.53 4.04
C LYS A 58 -5.14 5.12 4.61
N VAL A 59 -3.92 4.64 4.85
CA VAL A 59 -3.69 3.42 5.61
C VAL A 59 -3.34 3.80 7.04
N LYS A 60 -4.01 3.18 8.01
CA LYS A 60 -3.76 3.37 9.44
C LYS A 60 -3.54 2.01 10.09
N THR A 61 -2.54 1.91 10.95
CA THR A 61 -2.35 0.72 11.78
C THR A 61 -3.43 0.66 12.86
N GLU A 62 -3.71 -0.52 13.39
CA GLU A 62 -4.67 -0.68 14.49
C GLU A 62 -4.29 0.20 15.70
N ASP A 63 -2.99 0.29 16.03
CA ASP A 63 -2.50 1.17 17.10
C ASP A 63 -2.79 2.65 16.83
N GLN A 64 -2.67 3.09 15.57
CA GLN A 64 -2.98 4.47 15.18
C GLN A 64 -4.47 4.74 15.29
N LEU A 65 -5.32 3.81 14.84
CA LEU A 65 -6.77 3.94 15.00
C LEU A 65 -7.16 4.02 16.48
N LYS A 66 -6.61 3.13 17.30
CA LYS A 66 -6.85 3.13 18.75
C LYS A 66 -6.42 4.44 19.41
N THR A 67 -5.28 4.99 18.99
CA THR A 67 -4.79 6.30 19.47
C THR A 67 -5.72 7.45 19.05
N LEU A 68 -6.34 7.35 17.87
CA LEU A 68 -7.34 8.30 17.41
C LEU A 68 -8.69 8.15 18.12
N GLY A 69 -8.89 7.09 18.91
CA GLY A 69 -10.19 6.73 19.47
C GLY A 69 -11.15 6.16 18.43
N ALA A 70 -10.61 5.60 17.34
CA ALA A 70 -11.38 4.88 16.35
C ALA A 70 -11.56 3.41 16.78
N GLU A 71 -12.77 2.89 16.59
CA GLU A 71 -13.15 1.50 16.80
C GLU A 71 -13.27 0.81 15.44
N GLN A 72 -12.45 -0.22 15.23
CA GLN A 72 -12.54 -1.05 14.03
C GLN A 72 -13.58 -2.17 14.25
N MET A 73 -14.46 -2.31 13.26
CA MET A 73 -15.49 -3.34 13.18
C MET A 73 -15.39 -4.04 11.82
N ALA A 74 -14.63 -5.12 11.74
CA ALA A 74 -14.43 -5.90 10.50
C ALA A 74 -14.03 -5.04 9.28
N ASP A 75 -14.99 -4.70 8.42
CA ASP A 75 -14.87 -3.89 7.20
C ASP A 75 -15.25 -2.41 7.40
N SER A 76 -15.43 -1.99 8.64
CA SER A 76 -15.88 -0.65 9.01
C SER A 76 -15.01 -0.07 10.13
N VAL A 77 -14.86 1.25 10.18
CA VAL A 77 -14.22 1.96 11.29
C VAL A 77 -15.12 3.11 11.74
N LEU A 78 -15.35 3.20 13.04
CA LEU A 78 -16.08 4.28 13.68
C LEU A 78 -15.12 5.19 14.42
N LEU A 79 -15.18 6.49 14.16
CA LEU A 79 -14.43 7.51 14.87
C LEU A 79 -15.42 8.55 15.42
N GLY A 80 -15.78 8.40 16.69
CA GLY A 80 -16.89 9.16 17.28
C GLY A 80 -18.20 8.88 16.54
N ASP A 81 -18.79 9.91 15.94
CA ASP A 81 -20.04 9.81 15.16
C ASP A 81 -19.80 9.55 13.66
N THR A 82 -18.54 9.42 13.24
CA THR A 82 -18.16 9.26 11.83
C THR A 82 -17.87 7.80 11.53
N ALA A 83 -18.47 7.25 10.47
CA ALA A 83 -18.23 5.88 10.03
C ALA A 83 -17.54 5.86 8.67
N TYR A 84 -16.56 4.98 8.54
CA TYR A 84 -15.80 4.75 7.32
C TYR A 84 -15.88 3.29 6.93
N GLU A 85 -15.87 3.03 5.63
CA GLU A 85 -15.65 1.71 5.07
C GLU A 85 -14.15 1.49 4.91
N VAL A 86 -13.67 0.35 5.37
CA VAL A 86 -12.26 0.01 5.38
C VAL A 86 -12.02 -1.39 4.84
N VAL A 87 -10.83 -1.59 4.27
CA VAL A 87 -10.34 -2.91 3.90
C VAL A 87 -9.29 -3.33 4.91
N PRO A 88 -9.50 -4.44 5.65
CA PRO A 88 -8.49 -4.97 6.57
C PRO A 88 -7.32 -5.57 5.79
N GLY A 89 -6.14 -5.51 6.40
CA GLY A 89 -4.92 -6.02 5.80
C GLY A 89 -3.70 -5.80 6.68
N TYR A 90 -2.55 -5.76 6.03
CA TYR A 90 -1.26 -5.68 6.68
C TYR A 90 -0.37 -4.65 5.99
N LEU A 91 0.41 -3.93 6.79
CA LEU A 91 1.44 -3.04 6.31
C LEU A 91 2.79 -3.75 6.39
N ALA A 92 3.39 -4.05 5.24
CA ALA A 92 4.71 -4.64 5.13
C ALA A 92 5.80 -3.56 5.01
N GLU A 93 6.86 -3.70 5.80
CA GLU A 93 8.08 -2.89 5.62
C GLU A 93 9.07 -3.67 4.75
N VAL A 94 9.15 -3.30 3.47
CA VAL A 94 10.05 -3.94 2.51
C VAL A 94 11.37 -3.15 2.47
N PRO A 95 12.53 -3.78 2.78
CA PRO A 95 13.82 -3.17 2.58
C PRO A 95 14.02 -2.92 1.09
N VAL A 96 14.12 -1.65 0.70
CA VAL A 96 14.47 -1.30 -0.67
C VAL A 96 15.96 -1.53 -0.83
N SER A 97 16.34 -2.54 -1.62
CA SER A 97 17.67 -2.54 -2.20
C SER A 97 17.77 -1.31 -3.12
N PRO A 98 18.90 -0.59 -3.16
CA PRO A 98 19.05 0.64 -3.94
C PRO A 98 18.82 0.46 -5.47
N SER A 99 18.67 -0.78 -5.95
CA SER A 99 18.33 -1.09 -7.34
C SER A 99 16.84 -0.91 -7.69
N ASP A 100 15.90 -0.99 -6.73
CA ASP A 100 14.45 -0.85 -6.99
C ASP A 100 13.94 0.60 -6.98
N ALA A 101 14.74 1.54 -6.43
CA ALA A 101 14.41 2.97 -6.43
C ALA A 101 14.42 3.59 -7.84
N ALA A 102 14.98 2.90 -8.85
CA ALA A 102 15.03 3.38 -10.22
C ALA A 102 13.68 3.29 -10.98
N SER A 103 12.68 2.62 -10.42
CA SER A 103 11.37 2.44 -11.09
C SER A 103 10.27 3.41 -10.61
N ALA A 104 10.55 4.27 -9.63
CA ALA A 104 9.57 5.23 -9.08
C ALA A 104 9.93 6.72 -9.30
N GLU A 105 11.05 7.02 -9.96
CA GLU A 105 11.33 8.36 -10.51
C GLU A 105 11.13 8.33 -12.03
N GLY A 106 9.85 8.38 -12.44
CA GLY A 106 9.48 8.87 -13.75
C GLY A 106 9.83 10.36 -13.86
N LYS A 107 11.10 10.66 -14.13
CA LYS A 107 11.48 11.88 -14.82
C LYS A 107 11.10 11.65 -16.28
N PRO A 108 10.08 12.31 -16.85
CA PRO A 108 9.92 12.29 -18.28
C PRO A 108 11.12 13.05 -18.85
N GLY A 109 12.12 12.30 -19.31
CA GLY A 109 12.92 12.74 -20.45
C GLY A 109 11.92 12.96 -21.57
N SER A 110 11.45 14.20 -21.63
CA SER A 110 10.35 14.68 -22.44
C SER A 110 10.43 14.09 -23.85
N GLU A 111 9.30 13.68 -24.41
CA GLU A 111 9.13 13.29 -25.81
C GLU A 111 9.76 14.31 -26.79
N THR A 112 9.97 15.55 -26.32
CA THR A 112 10.68 16.62 -27.02
C THR A 112 12.16 16.31 -27.28
N ASP A 113 12.87 15.67 -26.34
CA ASP A 113 14.28 15.27 -26.52
C ASP A 113 14.42 14.12 -27.53
N LEU A 114 13.48 13.17 -27.52
CA LEU A 114 13.43 12.08 -28.50
C LEU A 114 13.09 12.58 -29.90
N LEU A 115 12.20 13.58 -30.00
CA LEU A 115 11.88 14.25 -31.27
C LEU A 115 13.07 15.06 -31.80
N ALA A 116 13.80 15.78 -30.93
CA ALA A 116 14.98 16.54 -31.32
C ALA A 116 16.07 15.61 -31.88
N ALA A 117 16.36 14.49 -31.21
CA ALA A 117 17.35 13.52 -31.69
C ALA A 117 16.98 12.92 -33.06
N PHE A 118 15.69 12.65 -33.30
CA PHE A 118 15.24 12.11 -34.59
C PHE A 118 15.34 13.13 -35.73
N LEU A 119 15.04 14.41 -35.46
CA LEU A 119 15.13 15.50 -36.43
C LEU A 119 16.58 15.76 -36.86
N LEU A 120 17.53 15.70 -35.93
CA LEU A 120 18.96 15.85 -36.21
C LEU A 120 19.55 14.70 -37.05
N ASN A 121 19.03 13.48 -36.89
CA ASN A 121 19.51 12.30 -37.62
C ASN A 121 18.98 12.19 -39.07
N LYS A 122 18.07 13.06 -39.50
CA LYS A 122 17.46 13.03 -40.85
C LYS A 122 18.00 14.12 -41.80
N MET A 123 19.00 14.89 -41.38
CA MET A 123 19.64 15.94 -42.19
C MET A 123 21.14 15.68 -42.48
N GLY A 124 21.61 14.45 -42.27
CA GLY A 124 22.94 13.98 -42.69
C GLY A 124 22.92 13.26 -44.01
#